data_AF-A0A3D1PLA3-F1
#
_entry.id   AF-A0A3D1PLA3-F1
#
_cell.length_a   1.000
_cell.length_b   1.000
_cell.length_c   1.000
_cell.angle_alpha   90.00
_cell.angle_beta   90.00
_cell.angle_gamma   90.00
#
_symmetry.space_group_name_H-M   'P 1'
#
loop_
_entity.id
_entity.type
_entity.pdbx_description
1 polymer ?
#
loop_
_entity_poly.entity_id
_entity_poly.type
_entity_poly.pdbx_seq_one_letter_code
_entity_poly.pdbx_strand_id
1 'polypeptide(L)'
;MKQKKKKLNIQKILFFILFIISAVYCINRYTVNTNINQSLLPNSINNSNYKIIKQDTNKNYSGIGQEKINNKDGYFTTFTTKEKNKRTYIEYKQNGNSSWSNSEYWNGTMAENGCGITVMSIILSGYNKNYTPEDLRQKYYPVLNYDNLSKELSSVYGIDNSDFYYDSTHLSNKNIINHLKTDRPIIICVWNKPTDNRWTTASHYMALLATDCKNMVYVSNPNGLENNSKSSGWYNINEITPYLAKALYIEEY
;
A
#
# COMPACT_ATOMS: atom_id res chain seq x y z
N MET A 1 47.70 1.44 66.16
CA MET A 1 47.42 2.19 64.91
C MET A 1 45.95 2.59 64.87
N LYS A 2 45.60 3.88 64.99
CA LYS A 2 44.20 4.37 64.85
C LYS A 2 43.92 4.69 63.38
N GLN A 3 42.99 3.98 62.75
CA GLN A 3 42.50 4.29 61.39
C GLN A 3 41.70 5.60 61.41
N LYS A 4 42.13 6.60 60.64
CA LYS A 4 41.36 7.83 60.39
C LYS A 4 40.21 7.52 59.43
N LYS A 5 38.96 7.57 59.90
CA LYS A 5 37.77 7.58 59.03
C LYS A 5 37.76 8.88 58.22
N LYS A 6 37.87 8.79 56.89
CA LYS A 6 37.68 9.92 55.97
C LYS A 6 36.23 10.41 56.07
N LYS A 7 36.04 11.65 56.51
CA LYS A 7 34.71 12.30 56.57
C LYS A 7 34.29 12.63 55.13
N LEU A 8 33.18 12.07 54.66
CA LEU A 8 32.64 12.37 53.33
C LEU A 8 32.28 13.86 53.25
N ASN A 9 32.78 14.52 52.21
CA ASN A 9 32.50 15.92 51.97
C ASN A 9 31.14 16.05 51.26
N ILE A 10 30.08 16.14 52.07
CA ILE A 10 28.67 16.15 51.64
C ILE A 10 28.41 17.26 50.60
N GLN A 11 29.10 18.40 50.69
CA GLN A 11 28.97 19.48 49.71
C GLN A 11 29.43 19.05 48.30
N LYS A 12 30.53 18.29 48.19
CA LYS A 12 31.01 17.77 46.90
C LYS A 12 30.05 16.74 46.31
N ILE A 13 29.38 15.96 47.15
CA ILE A 13 28.38 14.97 46.71
C ILE A 13 27.13 15.68 46.19
N LEU A 14 26.67 16.73 46.88
CA LEU A 14 25.51 17.52 46.44
C LEU A 14 25.78 18.19 45.08
N PHE A 15 26.98 18.76 44.86
CA PHE A 15 27.37 19.31 43.56
C PHE A 15 27.39 18.24 42.46
N PHE A 16 27.85 17.03 42.77
CA PHE A 16 27.88 15.93 41.80
C PHE A 16 26.46 15.45 41.43
N ILE A 17 25.55 15.39 42.39
CA ILE A 17 24.14 15.03 42.15
C ILE A 17 23.45 16.09 41.28
N LEU A 18 23.67 17.39 41.57
CA LEU A 18 23.15 18.49 40.75
C LEU A 18 23.67 18.44 39.30
N PHE A 19 24.94 18.08 39.12
CA PHE A 19 25.52 17.90 37.80
C PHE A 19 24.86 16.75 37.02
N ILE A 20 24.60 15.61 37.67
CA ILE A 20 23.91 14.47 37.05
C ILE A 20 22.48 14.86 36.63
N ILE A 21 21.73 15.56 37.50
CA ILE A 21 20.37 16.01 37.18
C ILE A 21 20.38 16.95 35.96
N SER A 22 21.33 17.87 35.90
CA SER A 22 21.49 18.77 34.76
C SER A 22 21.84 18.01 33.47
N ALA A 23 22.74 17.03 33.54
CA ALA A 23 23.10 16.19 32.39
C ALA A 23 21.90 15.38 31.87
N VAL A 24 21.11 14.77 32.76
CA VAL A 24 19.89 14.05 32.39
C VAL A 24 18.84 14.97 31.78
N TYR A 25 18.67 16.19 32.32
CA TYR A 25 17.77 17.19 31.75
C TYR A 25 18.20 17.60 30.33
N CYS A 26 19.50 17.84 30.12
CA CYS A 26 20.06 18.16 28.80
C CYS A 26 19.89 17.02 27.79
N ILE A 27 20.11 15.77 28.20
CA ILE A 27 19.90 14.58 27.36
C ILE A 27 18.42 14.45 26.99
N ASN A 28 17.51 14.57 27.95
CA ASN A 28 16.06 14.48 27.66
C ASN A 28 15.59 15.62 26.75
N ARG A 29 16.08 16.85 26.92
CA ARG A 29 15.80 17.98 26.01
C ARG A 29 16.34 17.72 24.60
N TYR A 30 17.53 17.13 24.47
CA TYR A 30 18.10 16.75 23.19
C TYR A 30 17.26 15.67 22.50
N THR A 31 16.89 14.60 23.21
CA THR A 31 16.04 13.52 22.69
C THR A 31 14.64 13.99 22.27
N VAL A 32 14.03 14.90 23.05
CA VAL A 32 12.75 15.52 22.67
C VAL A 32 12.91 16.40 21.42
N ASN A 33 14.00 17.16 21.30
CA ASN A 33 14.27 17.96 20.09
C ASN A 33 14.57 17.08 18.86
N THR A 34 15.24 15.93 19.00
CA THR A 34 15.44 15.01 17.87
C THR A 34 14.12 14.39 17.41
N ASN A 35 13.22 14.06 18.34
CA ASN A 35 11.90 13.53 18.01
C ASN A 35 10.98 14.59 17.37
N ILE A 36 11.05 15.84 17.83
CA ILE A 36 10.29 16.97 17.23
C ILE A 36 10.85 17.31 15.84
N ASN A 37 12.17 17.28 15.64
CA ASN A 37 12.78 17.51 14.32
C ASN A 37 12.50 16.38 13.32
N GLN A 38 12.22 15.16 13.79
CA GLN A 38 11.76 14.08 12.92
C GLN A 38 10.30 14.25 12.47
N SER A 39 9.48 14.96 13.26
CA SER A 39 8.08 15.27 12.93
C SER A 39 7.86 16.51 12.05
N LEU A 40 8.92 17.26 11.73
CA LEU A 40 8.85 18.50 10.93
C LEU A 40 9.56 18.41 9.57
N LEU A 41 9.93 17.19 9.13
CA LEU A 41 10.37 16.98 7.76
C LEU A 41 9.16 16.99 6.82
N PRO A 42 9.16 17.85 5.77
CA PRO A 42 8.08 17.86 4.80
C PRO A 42 7.98 16.51 4.09
N ASN A 43 6.74 16.12 3.83
CA ASN A 43 6.29 14.97 3.05
C ASN A 43 7.23 14.56 1.90
N SER A 44 7.43 13.25 1.80
CA SER A 44 7.93 12.52 0.62
C SER A 44 9.35 12.87 0.13
N ILE A 45 10.35 12.21 0.71
CA ILE A 45 11.51 11.85 -0.10
C ILE A 45 11.01 10.75 -1.05
N ASN A 46 10.77 11.14 -2.31
CA ASN A 46 10.57 10.24 -3.44
C ASN A 46 11.82 9.35 -3.56
N ASN A 47 11.87 8.26 -2.80
CA ASN A 47 12.99 7.30 -2.82
C ASN A 47 12.99 6.42 -4.09
N SER A 48 12.30 6.85 -5.14
CA SER A 48 12.30 6.18 -6.44
C SER A 48 12.89 7.13 -7.48
N ASN A 49 13.85 6.65 -8.26
CA ASN A 49 14.42 7.37 -9.41
C ASN A 49 13.41 7.56 -10.56
N TYR A 50 12.14 7.17 -10.38
CA TYR A 50 11.11 7.23 -11.42
C TYR A 50 10.31 8.52 -11.34
N LYS A 51 10.08 9.13 -12.51
CA LYS A 51 9.15 10.25 -12.66
C LYS A 51 7.70 9.79 -12.41
N ILE A 52 6.90 10.72 -11.91
CA ILE A 52 5.44 10.56 -11.84
C ILE A 52 4.90 10.64 -13.27
N ILE A 53 4.27 9.57 -13.75
CA ILE A 53 3.69 9.51 -15.11
C ILE A 53 2.21 9.15 -15.13
N LYS A 54 1.61 8.91 -13.95
CA LYS A 54 0.18 8.63 -13.88
C LYS A 54 -0.62 9.78 -14.48
N GLN A 55 -1.76 9.47 -15.06
CA GLN A 55 -2.76 10.46 -15.39
C GLN A 55 -3.94 10.28 -14.44
N ASP A 56 -4.33 11.35 -13.75
CA ASP A 56 -5.49 11.32 -12.83
C ASP A 56 -6.80 11.18 -13.63
N THR A 57 -6.83 11.72 -14.85
CA THR A 57 -7.99 11.67 -15.75
C THR A 57 -7.62 11.00 -17.07
N ASN A 58 -8.63 10.44 -17.75
CA ASN A 58 -8.49 9.91 -19.11
C ASN A 58 -9.72 10.27 -19.95
N LYS A 59 -9.53 11.15 -20.94
CA LYS A 59 -10.60 11.61 -21.84
C LYS A 59 -11.24 10.52 -22.70
N ASN A 60 -10.57 9.38 -22.88
CA ASN A 60 -11.10 8.24 -23.65
C ASN A 60 -11.93 7.29 -22.77
N TYR A 61 -11.90 7.47 -21.45
CA TYR A 61 -12.68 6.66 -20.53
C TYR A 61 -14.06 7.30 -20.33
N SER A 62 -15.11 6.52 -20.57
CA SER A 62 -16.50 7.00 -20.50
C SER A 62 -17.14 6.85 -19.11
N GLY A 63 -16.46 6.22 -18.16
CA GLY A 63 -16.92 6.13 -16.77
C GLY A 63 -16.53 7.37 -15.97
N ILE A 64 -16.98 7.42 -14.71
CA ILE A 64 -16.68 8.54 -13.80
C ILE A 64 -15.17 8.63 -13.53
N GLY A 65 -14.50 7.47 -13.37
CA GLY A 65 -13.06 7.43 -13.16
C GLY A 65 -12.66 7.73 -11.72
N GLN A 66 -11.48 8.32 -11.54
CA GLN A 66 -10.92 8.63 -10.22
C GLN A 66 -11.56 9.89 -9.63
N GLU A 67 -11.95 9.82 -8.36
CA GLU A 67 -12.40 10.97 -7.57
C GLU A 67 -11.54 11.09 -6.31
N LYS A 68 -11.16 12.32 -5.96
CA LYS A 68 -10.38 12.60 -4.75
C LYS A 68 -11.29 12.67 -3.54
N ILE A 69 -10.85 12.07 -2.44
CA ILE A 69 -11.56 12.04 -1.16
C ILE A 69 -10.63 12.52 -0.05
N ASN A 70 -11.14 13.35 0.85
CA ASN A 70 -10.39 13.88 1.99
C ASN A 70 -10.87 13.27 3.32
N ASN A 71 -10.02 13.32 4.34
CA ASN A 71 -10.34 12.94 5.72
C ASN A 71 -10.82 11.48 5.88
N LYS A 72 -10.15 10.55 5.20
CA LYS A 72 -10.42 9.11 5.29
C LYS A 72 -9.19 8.37 5.78
N ASP A 73 -9.43 7.28 6.50
CA ASP A 73 -8.38 6.41 6.98
C ASP A 73 -7.89 5.47 5.88
N GLY A 74 -6.64 5.65 5.47
CA GLY A 74 -5.96 4.74 4.54
C GLY A 74 -6.40 4.80 3.08
N TYR A 75 -7.13 5.83 2.64
CA TYR A 75 -7.36 6.11 1.22
C TYR A 75 -7.64 7.60 1.00
N PHE A 76 -7.36 8.08 -0.21
CA PHE A 76 -7.58 9.47 -0.62
C PHE A 76 -8.21 9.57 -2.01
N THR A 77 -8.55 8.43 -2.60
CA THR A 77 -9.18 8.32 -3.92
C THR A 77 -10.18 7.16 -3.94
N THR A 78 -11.20 7.31 -4.76
CA THR A 78 -12.10 6.23 -5.21
C THR A 78 -12.03 6.15 -6.72
N PHE A 79 -12.34 4.99 -7.29
CA PHE A 79 -12.47 4.83 -8.73
C PHE A 79 -13.83 4.23 -9.08
N THR A 80 -14.58 4.90 -9.96
CA THR A 80 -15.92 4.45 -10.37
C THR A 80 -15.95 4.05 -11.85
N THR A 81 -16.41 2.83 -12.13
CA THR A 81 -16.49 2.29 -13.49
C THR A 81 -17.66 2.85 -14.31
N LYS A 82 -17.88 2.32 -15.52
CA LYS A 82 -18.97 2.71 -16.43
C LYS A 82 -20.33 2.25 -15.91
N GLU A 83 -21.39 2.93 -16.33
CA GLU A 83 -22.78 2.68 -15.88
C GLU A 83 -23.26 1.23 -16.08
N LYS A 84 -22.87 0.54 -17.16
CA LYS A 84 -23.36 -0.81 -17.48
C LYS A 84 -23.08 -1.84 -16.37
N ASN A 85 -21.92 -1.74 -15.72
CA ASN A 85 -21.52 -2.57 -14.56
C ASN A 85 -20.85 -1.64 -13.53
N LYS A 86 -21.60 -0.62 -13.08
CA LYS A 86 -21.08 0.44 -12.23
C LYS A 86 -20.63 -0.10 -10.88
N ARG A 87 -19.38 0.17 -10.55
CA ARG A 87 -18.73 -0.19 -9.28
C ARG A 87 -17.87 0.96 -8.84
N THR A 88 -17.92 1.28 -7.55
CA THR A 88 -17.04 2.26 -6.92
C THR A 88 -16.08 1.53 -6.00
N TYR A 89 -14.80 1.54 -6.38
CA TYR A 89 -13.72 0.95 -5.62
C TYR A 89 -13.11 2.00 -4.67
N ILE A 90 -12.96 1.64 -3.40
CA ILE A 90 -12.18 2.40 -2.43
C ILE A 90 -10.71 2.03 -2.64
N GLU A 91 -9.86 3.00 -2.98
CA GLU A 91 -8.45 2.75 -3.29
C GLU A 91 -7.58 2.71 -2.02
N TYR A 92 -7.83 1.71 -1.17
CA TYR A 92 -7.09 1.50 0.07
C TYR A 92 -5.58 1.43 -0.13
N LYS A 93 -4.85 1.92 0.88
CA LYS A 93 -3.40 1.94 0.96
C LYS A 93 -2.93 1.04 2.09
N GLN A 94 -1.88 0.29 1.82
CA GLN A 94 -1.25 -0.57 2.83
C GLN A 94 -0.34 0.24 3.77
N ASN A 95 0.09 1.43 3.33
CA ASN A 95 1.11 2.27 3.94
C ASN A 95 0.61 3.71 4.16
N GLY A 96 1.54 4.64 4.43
CA GLY A 96 1.24 6.05 4.65
C GLY A 96 0.60 6.28 6.02
N ASN A 97 -0.44 7.11 6.06
CA ASN A 97 -1.12 7.48 7.29
C ASN A 97 -2.29 6.54 7.65
N SER A 98 -2.37 5.36 7.04
CA SER A 98 -3.38 4.37 7.40
C SER A 98 -3.15 3.87 8.84
N SER A 99 -4.24 3.71 9.60
CA SER A 99 -4.19 3.23 10.99
C SER A 99 -3.53 1.85 11.14
N TRP A 100 -3.59 1.03 10.10
CA TRP A 100 -2.99 -0.31 10.05
C TRP A 100 -1.56 -0.35 9.54
N SER A 101 -1.00 0.75 9.00
CA SER A 101 0.30 0.74 8.30
C SER A 101 1.43 0.08 9.10
N ASN A 102 1.51 0.36 10.41
CA ASN A 102 2.54 -0.16 11.31
C ASN A 102 2.12 -1.44 12.04
N SER A 103 0.91 -1.95 11.80
CA SER A 103 0.44 -3.20 12.42
C SER A 103 1.26 -4.38 11.89
N GLU A 104 1.57 -5.32 12.79
CA GLU A 104 2.27 -6.55 12.46
C GLU A 104 1.48 -7.36 11.42
N TYR A 105 2.19 -7.77 10.37
CA TYR A 105 1.69 -8.68 9.36
C TYR A 105 2.84 -9.48 8.74
N TRP A 106 2.67 -10.80 8.78
CA TRP A 106 3.66 -11.79 8.39
C TRP A 106 4.95 -11.71 9.22
N ASN A 107 6.04 -11.20 8.66
CA ASN A 107 7.34 -11.01 9.32
C ASN A 107 7.78 -9.54 9.36
N GLY A 108 6.83 -8.62 9.21
CA GLY A 108 7.05 -7.19 9.18
C GLY A 108 5.76 -6.45 9.45
N THR A 109 5.52 -5.37 8.73
CA THR A 109 4.33 -4.52 8.87
C THR A 109 3.37 -4.63 7.69
N MET A 110 2.14 -4.13 7.85
CA MET A 110 1.22 -3.93 6.72
C MET A 110 1.82 -3.06 5.61
N ALA A 111 2.57 -2.02 5.97
CA ALA A 111 3.21 -1.13 5.00
C ALA A 111 4.19 -1.90 4.09
N GLU A 112 4.85 -2.92 4.62
CA GLU A 112 5.82 -3.76 3.89
C GLU A 112 5.13 -4.91 3.17
N ASN A 113 4.26 -5.64 3.84
CA ASN A 113 3.80 -6.97 3.42
C ASN A 113 2.29 -7.05 3.07
N GLY A 114 1.52 -6.01 3.37
CA GLY A 114 0.05 -5.99 3.28
C GLY A 114 -0.54 -5.80 1.88
N CYS A 115 0.26 -5.84 0.80
CA CYS A 115 -0.21 -5.49 -0.55
C CYS A 115 -1.37 -6.37 -1.03
N GLY A 116 -1.30 -7.69 -0.80
CA GLY A 116 -2.30 -8.63 -1.29
C GLY A 116 -3.66 -8.51 -0.57
N ILE A 117 -3.68 -8.44 0.76
CA ILE A 117 -4.93 -8.19 1.50
C ILE A 117 -5.47 -6.77 1.26
N THR A 118 -4.61 -5.78 1.02
CA THR A 118 -5.09 -4.44 0.66
C THR A 118 -5.77 -4.44 -0.72
N VAL A 119 -5.21 -5.15 -1.71
CA VAL A 119 -5.87 -5.35 -3.01
C VAL A 119 -7.19 -6.10 -2.85
N MET A 120 -7.24 -7.11 -1.97
CA MET A 120 -8.47 -7.81 -1.67
C MET A 120 -9.55 -6.86 -1.11
N SER A 121 -9.21 -5.97 -0.17
CA SER A 121 -10.12 -4.91 0.30
C SER A 121 -10.59 -3.97 -0.81
N ILE A 122 -9.70 -3.57 -1.73
CA ILE A 122 -10.05 -2.74 -2.89
C ILE A 122 -11.11 -3.47 -3.73
N ILE A 123 -10.86 -4.73 -4.12
CA ILE A 123 -11.82 -5.51 -4.91
C ILE A 123 -13.15 -5.65 -4.17
N LEU A 124 -13.14 -6.09 -2.91
CA LEU A 124 -14.35 -6.28 -2.11
C LEU A 124 -15.21 -5.01 -2.02
N SER A 125 -14.59 -3.83 -1.89
CA SER A 125 -15.32 -2.56 -1.83
C SER A 125 -16.16 -2.29 -3.09
N GLY A 126 -15.64 -2.62 -4.28
CA GLY A 126 -16.37 -2.49 -5.54
C GLY A 126 -17.54 -3.47 -5.68
N TYR A 127 -17.60 -4.49 -4.83
CA TYR A 127 -18.69 -5.46 -4.73
C TYR A 127 -19.56 -5.25 -3.48
N ASN A 128 -19.55 -4.03 -2.93
CA ASN A 128 -20.32 -3.63 -1.75
C ASN A 128 -20.03 -4.48 -0.51
N LYS A 129 -18.81 -5.02 -0.41
CA LYS A 129 -18.32 -5.78 0.75
C LYS A 129 -17.30 -4.91 1.47
N ASN A 130 -17.72 -4.35 2.61
CA ASN A 130 -16.96 -3.33 3.33
C ASN A 130 -15.95 -3.97 4.29
N TYR A 131 -14.83 -4.45 3.74
CA TYR A 131 -13.69 -4.94 4.52
C TYR A 131 -12.48 -4.04 4.33
N THR A 132 -12.05 -3.37 5.38
CA THR A 132 -10.80 -2.60 5.39
C THR A 132 -9.58 -3.54 5.39
N PRO A 133 -8.39 -3.04 5.04
CA PRO A 133 -7.17 -3.82 5.18
C PRO A 133 -6.92 -4.30 6.62
N GLU A 134 -7.35 -3.54 7.64
CA GLU A 134 -7.24 -3.97 9.04
C GLU A 134 -8.17 -5.15 9.35
N ASP A 135 -9.42 -5.14 8.86
CA ASP A 135 -10.35 -6.26 9.04
C ASP A 135 -9.77 -7.55 8.47
N LEU A 136 -9.18 -7.47 7.27
CA LEU A 136 -8.55 -8.62 6.62
C LEU A 136 -7.25 -9.03 7.30
N ARG A 137 -6.44 -8.07 7.78
CA ARG A 137 -5.22 -8.35 8.56
C ARG A 137 -5.54 -9.15 9.82
N GLN A 138 -6.56 -8.73 10.57
CA GLN A 138 -7.00 -9.43 11.79
C GLN A 138 -7.53 -10.83 11.47
N LYS A 139 -8.35 -10.96 10.43
CA LYS A 139 -8.92 -12.25 10.01
C LYS A 139 -7.85 -13.27 9.61
N TYR A 140 -6.83 -12.83 8.88
CA TYR A 140 -5.81 -13.71 8.33
C TYR A 140 -4.49 -13.68 9.11
N TYR A 141 -4.48 -13.15 10.33
CA TYR A 141 -3.26 -13.08 11.13
C TYR A 141 -2.67 -14.49 11.38
N PRO A 142 -1.34 -14.70 11.23
CA PRO A 142 -0.31 -13.70 10.95
C PRO A 142 -0.18 -13.30 9.47
N VAL A 143 -0.58 -14.17 8.53
CA VAL A 143 -0.56 -13.89 7.08
C VAL A 143 -1.61 -14.73 6.35
N LEU A 144 -2.22 -14.16 5.30
CA LEU A 144 -3.04 -14.92 4.37
C LEU A 144 -2.13 -15.89 3.59
N ASN A 145 -2.47 -17.19 3.58
CA ASN A 145 -1.87 -18.08 2.59
C ASN A 145 -2.34 -17.65 1.20
N TYR A 146 -1.45 -17.02 0.42
CA TYR A 146 -1.79 -16.44 -0.88
C TYR A 146 -2.14 -17.47 -1.96
N ASP A 147 -1.81 -18.74 -1.76
CA ASP A 147 -2.32 -19.83 -2.61
C ASP A 147 -3.85 -19.97 -2.47
N ASN A 148 -4.42 -19.52 -1.35
CA ASN A 148 -5.86 -19.53 -1.11
C ASN A 148 -6.56 -18.22 -1.51
N LEU A 149 -5.87 -17.19 -2.02
CA LEU A 149 -6.50 -15.88 -2.29
C LEU A 149 -7.71 -16.00 -3.25
N SER A 150 -7.55 -16.77 -4.33
CA SER A 150 -8.64 -17.08 -5.28
C SER A 150 -9.82 -17.77 -4.59
N LYS A 151 -9.52 -18.76 -3.75
CA LYS A 151 -10.52 -19.54 -3.01
C LYS A 151 -11.22 -18.71 -1.94
N GLU A 152 -10.53 -17.82 -1.25
CA GLU A 152 -11.13 -16.91 -0.28
C GLU A 152 -12.12 -15.97 -0.98
N LEU A 153 -11.71 -15.35 -2.10
CA LEU A 153 -12.60 -14.49 -2.89
C LEU A 153 -13.88 -15.21 -3.29
N SER A 154 -13.78 -16.41 -3.86
CA SER A 154 -14.94 -17.18 -4.32
C SER A 154 -15.75 -17.76 -3.16
N SER A 155 -15.13 -18.58 -2.30
CA SER A 155 -15.85 -19.39 -1.31
C SER A 155 -16.31 -18.61 -0.08
N VAL A 156 -15.60 -17.55 0.30
CA VAL A 156 -15.91 -16.77 1.51
C VAL A 156 -16.61 -15.47 1.18
N TYR A 157 -16.20 -14.81 0.10
CA TYR A 157 -16.77 -13.53 -0.28
C TYR A 157 -17.76 -13.62 -1.43
N GLY A 158 -17.91 -14.77 -2.11
CA GLY A 158 -18.84 -14.91 -3.24
C GLY A 158 -18.44 -14.03 -4.42
N ILE A 159 -17.14 -13.95 -4.71
CA ILE A 159 -16.57 -13.25 -5.87
C ILE A 159 -15.93 -14.28 -6.79
N ASP A 160 -16.68 -14.68 -7.82
CA ASP A 160 -16.21 -15.62 -8.82
C ASP A 160 -14.99 -15.07 -9.57
N ASN A 161 -14.02 -15.95 -9.82
CA ASN A 161 -12.76 -15.58 -10.43
C ASN A 161 -12.05 -16.80 -11.06
N SER A 162 -11.09 -16.50 -11.93
CA SER A 162 -10.41 -17.48 -12.76
C SER A 162 -9.30 -18.31 -12.08
N ASP A 163 -9.02 -18.07 -10.79
CA ASP A 163 -7.71 -18.34 -10.20
C ASP A 163 -6.56 -17.61 -10.93
N PHE A 164 -5.31 -17.80 -10.49
CA PHE A 164 -4.14 -17.17 -11.08
C PHE A 164 -3.67 -17.87 -12.36
N TYR A 165 -3.59 -17.10 -13.44
CA TYR A 165 -2.83 -17.45 -14.62
C TYR A 165 -1.37 -16.99 -14.52
N TYR A 166 -0.49 -17.79 -15.13
CA TYR A 166 0.96 -17.59 -15.17
C TYR A 166 1.52 -17.58 -16.60
N ASP A 167 0.70 -17.94 -17.60
CA ASP A 167 1.15 -18.05 -18.98
C ASP A 167 1.12 -16.72 -19.73
N SER A 168 1.96 -16.62 -20.76
CA SER A 168 2.12 -15.41 -21.57
C SER A 168 0.85 -14.99 -22.33
N THR A 169 -0.09 -15.90 -22.56
CA THR A 169 -1.33 -15.58 -23.27
C THR A 169 -2.21 -14.74 -22.37
N HIS A 170 -2.52 -15.22 -21.16
CA HIS A 170 -3.34 -14.46 -20.21
C HIS A 170 -2.65 -13.16 -19.78
N LEU A 171 -1.34 -13.19 -19.51
CA LEU A 171 -0.58 -12.00 -19.12
C LEU A 171 -0.35 -10.97 -20.24
N SER A 172 -0.82 -11.23 -21.46
CA SER A 172 -0.67 -10.32 -22.59
C SER A 172 -1.55 -9.05 -22.46
N ASN A 173 -1.07 -7.95 -23.06
CA ASN A 173 -1.85 -6.70 -23.17
C ASN A 173 -3.27 -6.95 -23.71
N LYS A 174 -3.39 -7.80 -24.74
CA LYS A 174 -4.66 -8.10 -25.41
C LYS A 174 -5.66 -8.71 -24.45
N ASN A 175 -5.26 -9.73 -23.68
CA ASN A 175 -6.19 -10.43 -22.77
C ASN A 175 -6.56 -9.57 -21.57
N ILE A 176 -5.61 -8.82 -21.00
CA ILE A 176 -5.89 -7.85 -19.94
C ILE A 176 -6.90 -6.80 -20.40
N ILE A 177 -6.66 -6.15 -21.54
CA ILE A 177 -7.58 -5.15 -22.08
C ILE A 177 -8.94 -5.77 -22.41
N ASN A 178 -8.96 -6.96 -23.02
CA ASN A 178 -10.21 -7.61 -23.38
C ASN A 178 -11.07 -7.97 -22.17
N HIS A 179 -10.46 -8.39 -21.07
CA HIS A 179 -11.19 -8.61 -19.83
C HIS A 179 -11.66 -7.30 -19.21
N LEU A 180 -10.79 -6.29 -19.07
CA LEU A 180 -11.17 -4.99 -18.48
C LEU A 180 -12.28 -4.26 -19.28
N LYS A 181 -12.48 -4.57 -20.56
CA LYS A 181 -13.61 -4.06 -21.37
C LYS A 181 -14.98 -4.45 -20.83
N THR A 182 -15.06 -5.53 -20.06
CA THR A 182 -16.30 -5.97 -19.43
C THR A 182 -16.55 -5.27 -18.09
N ASP A 183 -15.73 -4.26 -17.75
CA ASP A 183 -15.77 -3.51 -16.49
C ASP A 183 -15.60 -4.38 -15.24
N ARG A 184 -14.95 -5.55 -15.41
CA ARG A 184 -14.52 -6.42 -14.30
C ARG A 184 -13.03 -6.25 -14.03
N PRO A 185 -12.61 -6.21 -12.75
CA PRO A 185 -11.23 -5.91 -12.39
C PRO A 185 -10.34 -7.15 -12.50
N ILE A 186 -9.03 -6.93 -12.48
CA ILE A 186 -8.00 -7.97 -12.45
C ILE A 186 -7.08 -7.71 -11.25
N ILE A 187 -6.84 -8.73 -10.44
CA ILE A 187 -5.76 -8.72 -9.46
C ILE A 187 -4.48 -9.17 -10.16
N ILE A 188 -3.44 -8.36 -10.07
CA ILE A 188 -2.13 -8.69 -10.65
C ILE A 188 -1.06 -8.76 -9.56
N CYS A 189 -0.06 -9.60 -9.78
CA CYS A 189 1.22 -9.54 -9.07
C CYS A 189 2.31 -9.19 -10.06
N VAL A 190 3.15 -8.22 -9.72
CA VAL A 190 4.32 -7.82 -10.51
C VAL A 190 5.62 -8.18 -9.78
N TRP A 191 6.68 -8.42 -10.55
CA TRP A 191 8.05 -8.63 -10.07
C TRP A 191 8.96 -7.44 -10.40
N ASN A 192 10.14 -7.41 -9.79
CA ASN A 192 11.25 -6.53 -10.19
C ASN A 192 12.07 -7.06 -11.38
N LYS A 193 11.49 -7.96 -12.18
CA LYS A 193 12.11 -8.61 -13.34
C LYS A 193 11.22 -8.41 -14.58
N PRO A 194 11.78 -8.33 -15.80
CA PRO A 194 13.17 -8.62 -16.17
C PRO A 194 14.19 -7.55 -15.77
N THR A 195 13.72 -6.34 -15.43
CA THR A 195 14.55 -5.23 -14.95
C THR A 195 13.84 -4.52 -13.80
N ASP A 196 14.60 -3.71 -13.05
CA ASP A 196 14.05 -2.81 -12.05
C ASP A 196 12.94 -1.94 -12.62
N ASN A 197 11.89 -1.73 -11.82
CA ASN A 197 10.73 -0.95 -12.21
C ASN A 197 10.17 -0.13 -11.06
N ARG A 198 9.22 0.74 -11.39
CA ARG A 198 8.60 1.65 -10.43
C ARG A 198 7.78 0.94 -9.37
N TRP A 199 7.25 -0.25 -9.63
CA TRP A 199 6.20 -0.86 -8.81
C TRP A 199 6.77 -1.53 -7.57
N THR A 200 7.84 -2.30 -7.72
CA THR A 200 8.39 -3.13 -6.65
C THR A 200 9.88 -3.38 -6.80
N THR A 201 10.53 -3.67 -5.67
CA THR A 201 11.90 -4.20 -5.59
C THR A 201 11.94 -5.71 -5.38
N ALA A 202 10.78 -6.37 -5.24
CA ALA A 202 10.65 -7.81 -5.09
C ALA A 202 9.40 -8.30 -5.84
N SER A 203 8.28 -8.47 -5.11
CA SER A 203 6.97 -8.77 -5.66
C SER A 203 5.93 -7.80 -5.10
N HIS A 204 4.84 -7.55 -5.82
CA HIS A 204 3.79 -6.63 -5.33
C HIS A 204 2.44 -6.90 -5.99
N TYR A 205 1.37 -6.93 -5.19
CA TYR A 205 0.01 -7.03 -5.70
C TYR A 205 -0.58 -5.64 -5.98
N MET A 206 -1.29 -5.52 -7.09
CA MET A 206 -2.06 -4.33 -7.49
C MET A 206 -3.39 -4.75 -8.12
N ALA A 207 -4.33 -3.82 -8.26
CA ALA A 207 -5.56 -4.04 -9.01
C ALA A 207 -5.55 -3.22 -10.32
N LEU A 208 -6.00 -3.84 -11.41
CA LEU A 208 -6.38 -3.16 -12.64
C LEU A 208 -7.90 -3.03 -12.65
N LEU A 209 -8.43 -1.81 -12.65
CA LEU A 209 -9.87 -1.59 -12.45
C LEU A 209 -10.63 -1.28 -13.75
N ALA A 210 -9.94 -0.76 -14.75
CA ALA A 210 -10.56 -0.36 -16.02
C ALA A 210 -9.54 -0.23 -17.15
N THR A 211 -10.05 -0.15 -18.37
CA THR A 211 -9.30 0.22 -19.57
C THR A 211 -10.05 1.30 -20.36
N ASP A 212 -9.31 2.12 -21.08
CA ASP A 212 -9.87 3.02 -22.09
C ASP A 212 -10.04 2.36 -23.47
N CYS A 213 -9.86 1.04 -23.53
CA CYS A 213 -9.93 0.21 -24.72
C CYS A 213 -8.85 0.50 -25.78
N LYS A 214 -7.89 1.39 -25.49
CA LYS A 214 -6.76 1.71 -26.37
C LYS A 214 -5.49 1.10 -25.80
N ASN A 215 -4.75 1.87 -25.02
CA ASN A 215 -3.46 1.47 -24.45
C ASN A 215 -3.34 1.81 -22.97
N MET A 216 -4.38 2.36 -22.34
CA MET A 216 -4.35 2.73 -20.94
C MET A 216 -5.17 1.75 -20.10
N VAL A 217 -4.63 1.46 -18.92
CA VAL A 217 -5.32 0.77 -17.84
C VAL A 217 -5.28 1.62 -16.58
N TYR A 218 -6.33 1.55 -15.78
CA TYR A 218 -6.35 2.19 -14.48
C TYR A 218 -5.76 1.27 -13.43
N VAL A 219 -4.69 1.71 -12.78
CA VAL A 219 -3.98 0.96 -11.73
C VAL A 219 -4.39 1.51 -10.37
N SER A 220 -4.97 0.66 -9.53
CA SER A 220 -5.10 0.93 -8.10
C SER A 220 -3.97 0.22 -7.36
N ASN A 221 -3.04 1.02 -6.85
CA ASN A 221 -1.82 0.54 -6.23
C ASN A 221 -1.86 0.76 -4.71
N PRO A 222 -1.84 -0.31 -3.88
CA PRO A 222 -1.91 -0.20 -2.43
C PRO A 222 -0.68 0.48 -1.81
N ASN A 223 0.47 0.51 -2.50
CA ASN A 223 1.70 1.17 -2.02
C ASN A 223 1.91 2.55 -2.69
N GLY A 224 0.97 2.98 -3.54
CA GLY A 224 1.02 4.27 -4.23
C GLY A 224 0.37 5.38 -3.42
N LEU A 225 1.17 6.27 -2.83
CA LEU A 225 0.70 7.52 -2.20
C LEU A 225 0.26 8.53 -3.26
N GLU A 226 -0.34 9.67 -2.87
CA GLU A 226 -1.08 10.55 -3.80
C GLU A 226 -0.23 11.09 -4.96
N ASN A 227 1.00 11.51 -4.67
CA ASN A 227 1.86 12.26 -5.60
C ASN A 227 3.26 11.65 -5.66
N ASN A 228 3.34 10.36 -6.00
CA ASN A 228 4.60 9.64 -6.19
C ASN A 228 4.59 8.79 -7.47
N SER A 229 5.73 8.18 -7.79
CA SER A 229 5.88 7.39 -9.02
C SER A 229 5.03 6.13 -9.07
N LYS A 230 4.49 5.70 -7.92
CA LYS A 230 3.69 4.50 -7.68
C LYS A 230 2.20 4.80 -7.55
N SER A 231 1.78 6.06 -7.63
CA SER A 231 0.41 6.50 -7.38
C SER A 231 -0.62 5.73 -8.20
N SER A 232 -1.84 5.65 -7.69
CA SER A 232 -2.97 5.11 -8.46
C SER A 232 -3.40 6.10 -9.55
N GLY A 233 -3.79 5.59 -10.71
CA GLY A 233 -4.13 6.41 -11.87
C GLY A 233 -4.09 5.63 -13.19
N TRP A 234 -4.20 6.35 -14.30
CA TRP A 234 -4.09 5.77 -15.63
C TRP A 234 -2.63 5.64 -16.05
N TYR A 235 -2.26 4.44 -16.49
CA TYR A 235 -0.94 4.12 -17.02
C TYR A 235 -1.04 3.45 -18.38
N ASN A 236 -0.03 3.65 -19.22
CA ASN A 236 0.12 2.85 -20.42
C ASN A 236 0.33 1.39 -19.99
N ILE A 237 -0.39 0.44 -20.58
CA ILE A 237 -0.33 -0.97 -20.21
C ILE A 237 1.08 -1.56 -20.30
N ASN A 238 1.93 -1.02 -21.19
CA ASN A 238 3.33 -1.44 -21.33
C ASN A 238 4.21 -1.06 -20.12
N GLU A 239 3.73 -0.19 -19.22
CA GLU A 239 4.41 0.07 -17.95
C GLU A 239 4.17 -1.05 -16.92
N ILE A 240 3.20 -1.94 -17.16
CA ILE A 240 2.79 -3.01 -16.24
C ILE A 240 3.17 -4.39 -16.78
N THR A 241 2.76 -4.72 -18.00
CA THR A 241 2.79 -6.10 -18.51
C THR A 241 4.15 -6.76 -18.61
N PRO A 242 5.27 -6.06 -18.88
CA PRO A 242 6.59 -6.70 -18.86
C PRO A 242 6.96 -7.28 -17.50
N TYR A 243 6.31 -6.83 -16.42
CA TYR A 243 6.64 -7.19 -15.04
C TYR A 243 5.64 -8.15 -14.41
N LEU A 244 4.61 -8.59 -15.13
CA LEU A 244 3.58 -9.46 -14.57
C LEU A 244 4.14 -10.84 -14.25
N ALA A 245 3.96 -11.25 -13.00
CA ALA A 245 4.24 -12.59 -12.51
C ALA A 245 3.03 -13.51 -12.66
N LYS A 246 1.84 -12.98 -12.35
CA LYS A 246 0.56 -13.68 -12.42
C LYS A 246 -0.61 -12.70 -12.42
N ALA A 247 -1.75 -13.14 -12.92
CA ALA A 247 -2.99 -12.37 -12.95
C ALA A 247 -4.20 -13.27 -12.62
N LEU A 248 -5.12 -12.74 -11.81
CA LEU A 248 -6.38 -13.36 -11.45
C LEU A 248 -7.50 -12.44 -11.93
N TYR A 249 -8.41 -13.01 -12.71
CA TYR A 249 -9.46 -12.28 -13.42
C TYR A 249 -10.77 -12.45 -12.65
N ILE A 250 -11.42 -11.35 -12.29
CA ILE A 250 -12.73 -11.42 -11.63
C ILE A 250 -13.81 -11.71 -12.67
N GLU A 251 -14.63 -12.72 -12.41
CA GLU A 251 -15.67 -13.19 -13.33
C GLU A 251 -17.07 -12.73 -12.90
N GLU A 252 -17.22 -12.33 -11.63
CA GLU A 252 -18.44 -11.78 -11.05
C GLU A 252 -18.85 -10.44 -11.69
N TYR A 253 -20.13 -10.33 -12.08
CA TYR A 253 -20.71 -9.16 -12.75
C TYR A 253 -21.35 -8.15 -11.82
#